data_AF-A0A844FDH9-F1
#
_entry.id   AF-A0A844FDH9-F1
#
_cell.length_a   1.000
_cell.length_b   1.000
_cell.length_c   1.000
_cell.angle_alpha   90.00
_cell.angle_beta   90.00
_cell.angle_gamma   90.00
#
_symmetry.space_group_name_H-M   'P 1'
#
loop_
_entity.id
_entity.type
_entity.pdbx_description
1 polymer ?
#
loop_
_entity_poly.entity_id
_entity_poly.type
_entity_poly.pdbx_seq_one_letter_code
_entity_poly.pdbx_strand_id
1 'polypeptide(L)' 'HRLVQEAADKCVEANACKYSYFKKVLGMVQNNHSINNTAASGTLPSHANIRGKEAYK' A
#
# COMPACT_ATOMS: atom_id res chain seq x y z
N HIS A 1 14.78 -12.17 -3.55
CA HIS A 1 13.98 -13.41 -3.68
C HIS A 1 12.76 -13.48 -2.73
N ARG A 2 12.81 -12.85 -1.54
CA ARG A 2 11.76 -12.96 -0.50
C ARG A 2 10.33 -12.55 -0.94
N LEU A 3 10.17 -11.45 -1.68
CA LEU A 3 8.85 -10.95 -2.11
C LEU A 3 8.13 -11.89 -3.10
N VAL A 4 8.90 -12.56 -3.94
CA VAL A 4 8.40 -13.52 -4.93
C VAL A 4 7.85 -14.76 -4.24
N GLN A 5 8.56 -15.23 -3.20
CA GLN A 5 8.13 -16.36 -2.39
C GLN A 5 6.86 -16.04 -1.60
N GLU A 6 6.80 -14.88 -0.93
CA GLU A 6 5.59 -14.45 -0.22
C GLU A 6 4.37 -14.33 -1.14
N ALA A 7 4.57 -13.82 -2.37
CA ALA A 7 3.50 -13.78 -3.36
C ALA A 7 3.08 -15.17 -3.83
N ALA A 8 4.01 -16.11 -3.96
CA ALA A 8 3.72 -17.50 -4.32
C ALA A 8 2.94 -18.24 -3.22
N ASP A 9 3.34 -18.08 -1.96
CA ASP A 9 2.66 -18.69 -0.80
C ASP A 9 1.19 -18.23 -0.73
N LYS A 10 0.94 -16.92 -0.90
CA LYS A 10 -0.41 -16.35 -0.97
C LYS A 10 -1.25 -16.91 -2.14
N CYS A 11 -0.61 -17.23 -3.26
CA CYS A 11 -1.31 -17.87 -4.39
C CYS A 11 -1.72 -19.31 -4.07
N VAL A 12 -0.87 -20.05 -3.34
CA VAL A 12 -1.16 -21.42 -2.92
C VAL A 12 -2.28 -21.44 -1.86
N GLU A 13 -2.20 -20.57 -0.86
CA GLU A 13 -3.23 -20.41 0.18
C GLU A 13 -4.60 -20.05 -0.41
N ALA A 14 -4.62 -19.19 -1.43
CA ALA A 14 -5.86 -18.81 -2.12
C ALA A 14 -6.32 -19.82 -3.19
N ASN A 15 -5.60 -20.94 -3.37
CA ASN A 15 -5.81 -21.92 -4.45
C ASN A 15 -5.92 -21.26 -5.86
N ALA A 16 -5.10 -20.24 -6.10
CA ALA A 16 -5.15 -19.39 -7.28
C ALA A 16 -3.77 -19.24 -7.93
N CYS A 17 -3.24 -20.33 -8.50
CA CYS A 17 -1.89 -20.37 -9.07
C CYS A 17 -1.78 -19.84 -10.52
N LYS A 18 -2.76 -19.06 -11.00
CA LYS A 18 -2.68 -18.43 -12.34
C LYS A 18 -1.73 -17.23 -12.30
N TYR A 19 -0.92 -17.06 -13.35
CA TYR A 19 0.03 -15.94 -13.45
C TYR A 19 -0.63 -14.56 -13.30
N SER A 20 -1.84 -14.39 -13.83
CA SER A 20 -2.59 -13.13 -13.69
C SER A 20 -2.93 -12.77 -12.25
N TYR A 21 -3.19 -13.78 -11.40
CA TYR A 21 -3.39 -13.60 -9.97
C TYR A 21 -2.07 -13.33 -9.27
N PHE A 22 -1.05 -14.13 -9.56
CA PHE A 22 0.31 -13.94 -9.04
C PHE A 22 0.86 -12.53 -9.30
N LYS A 23 0.69 -12.00 -10.52
CA LYS A 23 1.11 -10.64 -10.88
C LYS A 23 0.43 -9.57 -10.01
N LYS A 24 -0.87 -9.73 -9.72
CA LYS A 24 -1.62 -8.81 -8.84
C LYS A 24 -1.09 -8.89 -7.40
N VAL A 25 -0.95 -10.10 -6.88
CA VAL A 25 -0.46 -10.35 -5.51
C VAL A 25 0.97 -9.82 -5.34
N LEU A 26 1.86 -10.05 -6.31
CA LEU A 26 3.23 -9.54 -6.28
C LEU A 26 3.27 -8.01 -6.20
N GLY A 27 2.44 -7.33 -7.01
CA GLY A 27 2.30 -5.87 -6.93
C GLY A 27 1.82 -5.39 -5.56
N MET A 28 0.88 -6.09 -4.93
CA MET A 28 0.43 -5.76 -3.57
C MET A 28 1.55 -5.97 -2.55
N VAL A 29 2.25 -7.10 -2.58
CA VAL A 29 3.36 -7.41 -1.65
C VAL A 29 4.48 -6.37 -1.76
N GLN A 30 4.83 -5.97 -2.99
CA GLN A 30 5.81 -4.91 -3.23
C GLN A 30 5.38 -3.57 -2.62
N ASN A 31 4.15 -3.12 -2.87
CA ASN A 31 3.64 -1.85 -2.32
C ASN A 31 3.61 -1.84 -0.80
N ASN A 32 3.20 -2.93 -0.15
CA ASN A 32 3.21 -3.04 1.31
C ASN A 32 4.63 -2.94 1.88
N HIS A 33 5.61 -3.57 1.22
CA HIS A 33 7.02 -3.44 1.61
C HIS A 33 7.56 -2.02 1.40
N SER A 34 7.16 -1.35 0.32
CA SER A 34 7.48 0.06 0.08
C SER A 34 6.92 0.97 1.18
N ILE A 35 5.64 0.78 1.55
CA ILE A 35 4.95 1.55 2.60
C ILE A 35 5.62 1.33 3.96
N ASN A 36 5.99 0.09 4.27
CA ASN A 36 6.65 -0.26 5.53
C ASN A 36 8.09 0.29 5.62
N ASN A 37 8.79 0.44 4.49
CA ASN A 37 10.09 1.13 4.46
C ASN A 37 9.97 2.65 4.58
N THR A 38 8.80 3.23 4.27
CA THR A 38 8.51 4.66 4.47
C THR A 38 7.90 4.97 5.84
N ALA A 39 7.74 3.99 6.73
CA ALA A 39 7.24 4.20 8.09
C ALA A 39 8.19 4.99 9.01
N ALA A 40 9.31 5.51 8.49
CA ALA A 40 10.14 6.52 9.15
C ALA A 40 9.71 7.98 8.84
N SER A 41 8.72 8.23 7.98
CA SER A 41 8.23 9.59 7.74
C SER A 41 6.82 9.58 7.16
N GLY A 42 5.83 10.06 7.91
CA GLY A 42 4.53 10.35 7.29
C GLY A 42 3.30 10.47 8.18
N THR A 43 3.40 11.02 9.40
CA THR A 43 2.24 11.82 9.84
C THR A 43 2.17 13.00 8.89
N LEU A 44 1.11 13.10 8.07
CA LEU A 44 0.88 14.30 7.27
C LEU A 44 0.95 15.52 8.21
N PRO A 45 1.68 16.59 7.83
CA PRO A 45 1.76 17.77 8.67
C PRO A 45 0.36 18.31 8.97
N SER A 46 0.12 18.66 10.23
CA SER A 46 -1.12 19.28 10.63
C SER A 46 -1.22 20.65 9.96
N HIS A 47 -2.20 20.84 9.08
CA HIS A 47 -2.48 22.12 8.44
C HIS A 47 -3.68 22.79 9.08
N ALA A 48 -3.57 24.09 9.35
CA ALA A 48 -4.70 24.92 9.71
C ALA A 48 -5.68 25.03 8.52
N ASN A 49 -6.98 24.97 8.79
CA ASN A 49 -8.01 25.14 7.77
C ASN A 49 -8.00 26.59 7.24
N ILE A 50 -7.49 26.78 6.02
CA ILE A 50 -7.46 28.09 5.35
C ILE A 50 -8.81 28.55 4.78
N ARG A 51 -9.86 27.72 4.88
CA ARG A 51 -11.19 28.08 4.36
C ARG A 51 -11.82 29.09 5.31
N GLY A 52 -11.62 30.38 5.01
CA GLY A 52 -12.19 31.51 5.75
C GLY A 52 -13.71 31.49 5.76
N LYS A 53 -14.31 30.81 6.76
CA LYS A 53 -15.74 30.92 7.06
C LYS A 53 -16.13 32.35 7.47
N GLU A 54 -15.16 33.17 7.89
CA GLU A 54 -15.33 34.58 8.24
C GLU A 54 -15.66 35.48 7.04
N ALA A 55 -15.41 35.03 5.80
CA ALA A 55 -15.61 35.83 4.58
C ALA A 55 -17.07 35.86 4.08
N TYR A 56 -17.93 35.02 4.65
CA TYR A 56 -19.36 35.03 4.37
C TYR A 56 -20.09 35.59 5.59
N LYS A 57 -20.15 36.92 5.68
CA LYS A 57 -20.98 37.65 6.65
C LYS A 57 -21.94 38.56 5.91
#